data_AF-A0A0K1S2I2-F1
#
_entry.id   AF-A0A0K1S2I2-F1
#
_cell.length_a   1.000
_cell.length_b   1.000
_cell.length_c   1.000
_cell.angle_alpha   90.00
_cell.angle_beta   90.00
_cell.angle_gamma   90.00
#
_symmetry.space_group_name_H-M   'P 1'
#
loop_
_entity.id
_entity.type
_entity.pdbx_description
1 polymer ?
#
loop_
_entity_poly.entity_id
_entity_poly.type
_entity_poly.pdbx_seq_one_letter_code
_entity_poly.pdbx_strand_id
1 'polypeptide(L)'
;MINLFSIKTQAEIGDPNGSNNQPQTGWTLWQRWDKLTDANIDFGFSNMDLGAGLELQQLCFGEVDTPNAEKKQQETYWWRLDNDINQIGSGNIQYGCWINGQFKGTNTVTAYNTSLGTVPCLRVNSSVKNGLIIYEDSTTNSRHLGIVKSGQIVQGESFPLMIFTTNDNLNWVAIKSPQEGWILTGKTGINENVSLCKN
;
A
#
# COMPACT_ATOMS: atom_id res chain seq x y z
N MET A 1 4.61 -31.31 35.81
CA MET A 1 5.47 -30.29 35.16
C MET A 1 4.79 -29.87 33.88
N ILE A 2 4.18 -28.68 33.88
CA ILE A 2 3.50 -28.13 32.70
C ILE A 2 4.60 -27.56 31.80
N ASN A 3 4.75 -28.17 30.63
CA ASN A 3 5.71 -27.73 29.62
C ASN A 3 5.13 -26.48 28.95
N LEU A 4 5.60 -25.31 29.38
CA LEU A 4 5.26 -24.03 28.76
C LEU A 4 5.97 -23.99 27.39
N PHE A 5 5.21 -24.27 26.32
CA PHE A 5 5.64 -23.95 24.97
C PHE A 5 5.87 -22.44 24.90
N SER A 6 7.15 -22.05 24.85
CA SER A 6 7.53 -20.67 24.56
C SER A 6 7.12 -20.38 23.12
N ILE A 7 6.03 -19.65 22.96
CA ILE A 7 5.59 -19.14 21.65
C ILE A 7 6.72 -18.22 21.19
N LYS A 8 7.45 -18.60 20.14
CA LYS A 8 8.49 -17.77 19.53
C LYS A 8 7.82 -16.55 18.87
N THR A 9 7.51 -15.52 19.63
CA THR A 9 6.86 -14.29 19.15
C THR A 9 7.79 -13.36 18.37
N GLN A 10 9.03 -13.75 18.07
CA GLN A 10 10.04 -12.88 17.45
C GLN A 10 10.46 -13.36 16.05
N ALA A 11 10.74 -12.37 15.20
CA ALA A 11 11.46 -12.49 13.92
C ALA A 11 12.71 -13.36 14.07
N GLU A 12 13.00 -14.20 13.07
CA GLU A 12 14.24 -14.96 13.05
C GLU A 12 15.36 -14.13 12.42
N ILE A 13 16.64 -14.45 12.71
CA ILE A 13 17.79 -13.68 12.22
C ILE A 13 17.73 -13.44 10.71
N GLY A 14 17.22 -14.41 9.95
CA GLY A 14 17.08 -14.35 8.50
C GLY A 14 15.69 -14.00 7.96
N ASP A 15 14.66 -13.84 8.79
CA ASP A 15 13.28 -13.63 8.33
C ASP A 15 12.50 -12.65 9.24
N PRO A 16 12.12 -11.47 8.71
CA PRO A 16 11.36 -10.47 9.45
C PRO A 16 9.91 -10.88 9.79
N ASN A 17 9.37 -11.95 9.18
CA ASN A 17 7.98 -12.37 9.40
C ASN A 17 7.74 -13.13 10.73
N GLY A 18 8.81 -13.50 11.45
CA GLY A 18 8.70 -14.25 12.70
C GLY A 18 8.18 -15.67 12.54
N SER A 19 8.22 -16.42 13.64
CA SER A 19 7.93 -17.86 13.57
C SER A 19 6.48 -18.20 13.22
N ASN A 20 5.53 -17.29 13.51
CA ASN A 20 4.11 -17.49 13.20
C ASN A 20 3.78 -17.15 11.75
N ASN A 21 4.66 -16.41 11.06
CA ASN A 21 4.53 -16.01 9.66
C ASN A 21 3.11 -15.49 9.31
N GLN A 22 2.57 -14.61 10.16
CA GLN A 22 1.25 -14.01 9.97
C GLN A 22 1.39 -12.55 9.53
N PRO A 23 0.62 -12.11 8.51
CA PRO A 23 0.62 -10.72 8.09
C PRO A 23 0.11 -9.80 9.21
N GLN A 24 0.70 -8.61 9.29
CA GLN A 24 0.14 -7.53 10.11
C GLN A 24 -1.16 -7.02 9.47
N THR A 25 -2.11 -6.56 10.27
CA THR A 25 -3.38 -6.00 9.77
C THR A 25 -3.11 -4.94 8.71
N GLY A 26 -3.71 -5.11 7.52
CA GLY A 26 -3.59 -4.18 6.40
C GLY A 26 -2.34 -4.38 5.52
N TRP A 27 -1.45 -5.32 5.85
CA TRP A 27 -0.20 -5.54 5.12
C TRP A 27 -0.04 -6.99 4.67
N THR A 28 0.71 -7.21 3.59
CA THR A 28 1.24 -8.54 3.25
C THR A 28 2.38 -8.93 4.19
N LEU A 29 2.79 -10.20 4.11
CA LEU A 29 4.09 -10.62 4.63
C LEU A 29 5.22 -9.87 3.91
N TRP A 30 6.34 -9.73 4.62
CA TRP A 30 7.59 -9.28 4.05
C TRP A 30 8.13 -10.33 3.07
N GLN A 31 8.58 -9.85 1.92
CA GLN A 31 9.19 -10.62 0.85
C GLN A 31 10.60 -10.11 0.59
N ARG A 32 11.44 -11.00 0.08
CA ARG A 32 12.81 -10.66 -0.31
C ARG A 32 12.82 -9.70 -1.50
N TRP A 33 13.78 -8.76 -1.50
CA TRP A 33 13.90 -7.74 -2.55
C TRP A 33 14.02 -8.31 -3.97
N ASP A 34 14.66 -9.47 -4.14
CA ASP A 34 14.78 -10.15 -5.45
C ASP A 34 13.43 -10.53 -6.07
N LYS A 35 12.36 -10.63 -5.25
CA LYS A 35 11.00 -10.93 -5.72
C LYS A 35 10.23 -9.73 -6.23
N LEU A 36 10.75 -8.51 -6.03
CA LEU A 36 10.06 -7.29 -6.42
C LEU A 36 9.90 -7.17 -7.94
N THR A 37 10.90 -7.63 -8.71
CA THR A 37 10.89 -7.60 -10.18
C THR A 37 9.72 -8.38 -10.77
N ASP A 38 9.33 -9.50 -10.13
CA ASP A 38 8.24 -10.36 -10.60
C ASP A 38 6.85 -9.91 -10.10
N ALA A 39 6.81 -8.90 -9.22
CA ALA A 39 5.59 -8.50 -8.53
C ALA A 39 4.68 -7.56 -9.33
N ASN A 40 5.13 -7.04 -10.48
CA ASN A 40 4.42 -6.01 -11.25
C ASN A 40 4.08 -4.77 -10.40
N ILE A 41 5.00 -4.35 -9.53
CA ILE A 41 4.85 -3.17 -8.69
C ILE A 41 5.83 -2.10 -9.12
N ASP A 42 5.34 -0.87 -9.23
CA ASP A 42 6.15 0.33 -9.41
C ASP A 42 5.89 1.29 -8.26
N PHE A 43 6.90 2.08 -7.88
CA PHE A 43 6.88 2.92 -6.67
C PHE A 43 7.95 4.01 -6.69
N GLY A 44 7.82 5.01 -5.81
CA GLY A 44 8.82 6.07 -5.66
C GLY A 44 8.73 7.15 -6.72
N PHE A 45 7.58 7.83 -6.78
CA PHE A 45 7.22 8.75 -7.87
C PHE A 45 7.63 10.21 -7.64
N SER A 46 8.21 10.52 -6.47
CA SER A 46 8.60 11.87 -6.11
C SER A 46 10.08 11.99 -5.78
N ASN A 47 10.63 13.20 -5.91
CA ASN A 47 12.00 13.50 -5.44
C ASN A 47 12.16 13.26 -3.92
N MET A 48 11.05 13.34 -3.18
CA MET A 48 11.03 13.01 -1.76
C MET A 48 11.25 11.51 -1.53
N ASP A 49 10.59 10.67 -2.33
CA ASP A 49 10.76 9.21 -2.27
C ASP A 49 12.19 8.81 -2.64
N LEU A 50 12.76 9.44 -3.68
CA LEU A 50 14.16 9.25 -4.05
C LEU A 50 15.11 9.61 -2.90
N GLY A 51 14.94 10.80 -2.32
CA GLY A 51 15.74 11.25 -1.18
C GLY A 51 15.66 10.29 0.01
N ALA A 52 14.44 9.88 0.38
CA ALA A 52 14.23 8.90 1.44
C ALA A 52 14.90 7.55 1.13
N GLY A 53 14.84 7.08 -0.12
CA GLY A 53 15.50 5.87 -0.57
C GLY A 53 17.02 5.91 -0.40
N LEU A 54 17.64 7.04 -0.76
CA LEU A 54 19.08 7.28 -0.59
C LEU A 54 19.47 7.35 0.89
N GLU A 55 18.69 8.05 1.71
CA GLU A 55 18.91 8.11 3.17
C GLU A 55 18.85 6.71 3.81
N LEU A 56 17.90 5.88 3.37
CA LEU A 56 17.79 4.50 3.82
C LEU A 56 19.00 3.66 3.39
N GLN A 57 19.48 3.79 2.14
CA GLN A 57 20.71 3.11 1.71
C GLN A 57 21.92 3.55 2.55
N GLN A 58 22.07 4.85 2.81
CA GLN A 58 23.13 5.39 3.66
C GLN A 58 23.07 4.80 5.08
N LEU A 59 21.86 4.71 5.66
CA LEU A 59 21.65 4.11 6.98
C LEU A 59 21.96 2.60 7.00
N CYS A 60 21.59 1.89 5.94
CA CYS A 60 21.77 0.45 5.82
C CYS A 60 23.23 0.07 5.58
N PHE A 61 23.94 0.81 4.72
CA PHE A 61 25.20 0.37 4.12
C PHE A 61 26.37 1.35 4.29
N GLY A 62 26.10 2.60 4.69
CA GLY A 62 27.10 3.66 4.79
C GLY A 62 27.50 4.29 3.45
N GLU A 63 26.81 3.92 2.37
CA GLU A 63 27.06 4.35 1.00
C GLU A 63 25.73 4.33 0.20
N VAL A 64 25.67 5.11 -0.87
CA VAL A 64 24.47 5.24 -1.74
C VAL A 64 24.87 5.11 -3.20
N ASP A 65 24.00 4.51 -4.02
CA ASP A 65 24.15 4.40 -5.49
C ASP A 65 25.53 3.88 -5.95
N THR A 66 26.09 2.92 -5.21
CA THR A 66 27.30 2.19 -5.62
C THR A 66 26.95 0.75 -6.02
N PRO A 67 27.75 0.08 -6.88
CA PRO A 67 27.54 -1.34 -7.18
C PRO A 67 27.54 -2.24 -5.93
N ASN A 68 28.22 -1.81 -4.87
CA ASN A 68 28.22 -2.52 -3.60
C ASN A 68 26.92 -2.30 -2.82
N ALA A 69 26.37 -1.07 -2.82
CA ALA A 69 25.08 -0.76 -2.24
C ALA A 69 23.95 -1.56 -2.92
N GLU A 70 23.93 -1.58 -4.25
CA GLU A 70 22.96 -2.35 -5.05
C GLU A 70 23.02 -3.85 -4.72
N LYS A 71 24.22 -4.42 -4.65
CA LYS A 71 24.39 -5.83 -4.26
C LYS A 71 23.86 -6.09 -2.85
N LYS A 72 24.24 -5.27 -1.87
CA LYS A 72 23.77 -5.41 -0.48
C LYS A 72 22.25 -5.23 -0.37
N GLN A 73 21.65 -4.38 -1.21
CA GLN A 73 20.21 -4.22 -1.29
C GLN A 73 19.53 -5.53 -1.65
N GLN A 74 19.98 -6.19 -2.73
CA GLN A 74 19.46 -7.51 -3.13
C GLN A 74 19.61 -8.58 -2.02
N GLU A 75 20.67 -8.50 -1.23
CA GLU A 75 20.98 -9.47 -0.17
C GLU A 75 20.24 -9.22 1.16
N THR A 76 19.86 -7.97 1.45
CA THR A 76 19.39 -7.58 2.80
C THR A 76 18.03 -6.90 2.82
N TYR A 77 17.56 -6.35 1.70
CA TYR A 77 16.28 -5.65 1.69
C TYR A 77 15.11 -6.64 1.68
N TRP A 78 14.05 -6.20 2.35
CA TRP A 78 12.74 -6.80 2.33
C TRP A 78 11.72 -5.74 1.98
N TRP A 79 10.61 -6.16 1.41
CA TRP A 79 9.49 -5.30 1.07
C TRP A 79 8.16 -5.98 1.38
N ARG A 80 7.11 -5.19 1.54
CA ARG A 80 5.73 -5.66 1.67
C ARG A 80 4.78 -4.61 1.12
N LEU A 81 3.57 -5.02 0.78
CA LEU A 81 2.53 -4.14 0.26
C LEU A 81 1.44 -3.97 1.31
N ASP A 82 0.78 -2.84 1.29
CA ASP A 82 -0.55 -2.78 1.89
C ASP A 82 -1.54 -3.60 1.05
N ASN A 83 -2.64 -3.99 1.69
CA ASN A 83 -3.68 -4.79 1.04
C ASN A 83 -4.53 -3.96 0.06
N ASP A 84 -4.33 -2.64 0.01
CA ASP A 84 -5.11 -1.73 -0.81
C ASP A 84 -4.70 -1.85 -2.29
N ILE A 85 -3.43 -2.13 -2.56
CA ILE A 85 -2.92 -2.42 -3.91
C ILE A 85 -3.70 -3.55 -4.58
N ASN A 86 -4.10 -4.58 -3.83
CA ASN A 86 -4.89 -5.69 -4.37
C ASN A 86 -6.39 -5.34 -4.56
N GLN A 87 -6.89 -4.33 -3.85
CA GLN A 87 -8.31 -3.98 -3.84
C GLN A 87 -8.66 -2.91 -4.88
N ILE A 88 -7.77 -1.92 -5.04
CA ILE A 88 -8.01 -0.76 -5.90
C ILE A 88 -6.86 -0.46 -6.87
N GLY A 89 -5.78 -1.24 -6.84
CA GLY A 89 -4.65 -1.13 -7.78
C GLY A 89 -3.56 -0.14 -7.37
N SER A 90 -3.73 0.57 -6.27
CA SER A 90 -2.75 1.50 -5.71
C SER A 90 -2.82 1.46 -4.19
N GLY A 91 -1.72 1.84 -3.55
CA GLY A 91 -1.56 1.85 -2.10
C GLY A 91 -0.11 2.15 -1.76
N ASN A 92 0.46 1.43 -0.80
CA ASN A 92 1.79 1.67 -0.28
C ASN A 92 2.66 0.41 -0.33
N ILE A 93 3.94 0.63 -0.63
CA ILE A 93 5.00 -0.35 -0.39
C ILE A 93 5.81 0.13 0.80
N GLN A 94 6.10 -0.80 1.72
CA GLN A 94 7.10 -0.59 2.75
C GLN A 94 8.32 -1.44 2.43
N TYR A 95 9.52 -0.86 2.52
CA TYR A 95 10.77 -1.58 2.30
C TYR A 95 11.87 -1.15 3.26
N GLY A 96 12.84 -2.04 3.52
CA GLY A 96 13.91 -1.79 4.48
C GLY A 96 14.97 -2.89 4.51
N CYS A 97 16.16 -2.58 5.04
CA CYS A 97 17.19 -3.59 5.24
C CYS A 97 17.03 -4.33 6.56
N TRP A 98 16.96 -5.66 6.48
CA TRP A 98 16.97 -6.56 7.61
C TRP A 98 18.38 -7.07 7.87
N ILE A 99 19.00 -6.62 8.96
CA ILE A 99 20.41 -6.91 9.28
C ILE A 99 20.51 -7.31 10.74
N ASN A 100 21.07 -8.50 11.00
CA ASN A 100 21.26 -9.07 12.33
C ASN A 100 19.94 -9.19 13.13
N GLY A 101 18.87 -9.66 12.48
CA GLY A 101 17.59 -9.90 13.14
C GLY A 101 16.76 -8.66 13.46
N GLN A 102 17.02 -7.52 12.81
CA GLN A 102 16.23 -6.30 12.96
C GLN A 102 16.28 -5.43 11.70
N PHE A 103 15.25 -4.61 11.49
CA PHE A 103 15.28 -3.54 10.50
C PHE A 103 16.19 -2.42 11.00
N LYS A 104 17.19 -2.02 10.20
CA LYS A 104 17.98 -0.80 10.51
C LYS A 104 17.21 0.47 10.18
N GLY A 105 16.35 0.39 9.16
CA GLY A 105 15.41 1.43 8.76
C GLY A 105 14.39 0.85 7.79
N THR A 106 13.28 1.56 7.64
CA THR A 106 12.25 1.26 6.65
C THR A 106 11.71 2.55 6.07
N ASN A 107 11.35 2.53 4.79
CA ASN A 107 10.58 3.58 4.13
C ASN A 107 9.23 3.04 3.69
N THR A 108 8.22 3.91 3.70
CA THR A 108 6.91 3.64 3.12
C THR A 108 6.63 4.69 2.07
N VAL A 109 6.31 4.26 0.86
CA VAL A 109 6.01 5.16 -0.26
C VAL A 109 4.83 4.64 -1.05
N THR A 110 4.21 5.50 -1.86
CA THR A 110 3.12 5.10 -2.76
C THR A 110 3.62 4.10 -3.81
N ALA A 111 2.80 3.09 -4.08
CA ALA A 111 3.02 2.07 -5.08
C ALA A 111 1.74 1.76 -5.86
N TYR A 112 1.89 1.25 -7.08
CA TYR A 112 0.77 0.76 -7.88
C TYR A 112 1.11 -0.55 -8.59
N ASN A 113 0.06 -1.29 -8.92
CA ASN A 113 0.17 -2.53 -9.69
C ASN A 113 0.17 -2.22 -11.20
N THR A 114 1.33 -2.38 -11.83
CA THR A 114 1.54 -2.09 -13.26
C THR A 114 0.77 -3.02 -14.18
N SER A 115 0.36 -4.21 -13.70
CA SER A 115 -0.44 -5.15 -14.50
C SER A 115 -1.86 -4.64 -14.77
N LEU A 116 -2.32 -3.62 -14.04
CA LEU A 116 -3.66 -3.05 -14.19
C LEU A 116 -3.73 -1.90 -15.22
N GLY A 117 -2.58 -1.49 -15.78
CA GLY A 117 -2.49 -0.35 -16.69
C GLY A 117 -2.61 1.01 -15.98
N THR A 118 -2.70 2.08 -16.77
CA THR A 118 -2.62 3.48 -16.30
C THR A 118 -3.90 4.04 -15.69
N VAL A 119 -5.03 3.33 -15.78
CA VAL A 119 -6.28 3.73 -15.14
C VAL A 119 -6.99 2.46 -14.66
N PRO A 120 -6.83 2.06 -13.39
CA PRO A 120 -7.54 0.90 -12.88
C PRO A 120 -9.05 1.16 -12.99
N CYS A 121 -9.76 0.25 -13.64
CA CYS A 121 -11.21 0.30 -13.66
C CYS A 121 -11.70 0.03 -12.24
N LEU A 122 -12.35 1.00 -11.60
CA LEU A 122 -12.93 0.87 -10.28
C LEU A 122 -14.44 0.89 -10.36
N ARG A 123 -15.08 0.01 -9.58
CA ARG A 123 -16.54 -0.11 -9.53
C ARG A 123 -17.03 0.00 -8.09
N VAL A 124 -18.12 0.73 -7.89
CA VAL A 124 -18.82 0.74 -6.60
C VAL A 124 -19.42 -0.63 -6.33
N ASN A 125 -19.12 -1.21 -5.16
CA ASN A 125 -19.55 -2.55 -4.81
C ASN A 125 -21.07 -2.66 -4.71
N SER A 126 -21.61 -3.82 -5.11
CA SER A 126 -23.04 -4.11 -5.11
C SER A 126 -23.66 -4.13 -3.71
N SER A 127 -22.84 -4.34 -2.68
CA SER A 127 -23.21 -4.27 -1.26
C SER A 127 -23.61 -2.86 -0.81
N VAL A 128 -23.14 -1.82 -1.51
CA VAL A 128 -23.45 -0.42 -1.21
C VAL A 128 -24.82 -0.05 -1.78
N LYS A 129 -25.90 -0.43 -1.07
CA LYS A 129 -27.29 -0.36 -1.57
C LYS A 129 -27.72 1.02 -2.11
N ASN A 130 -27.28 2.10 -1.47
CA ASN A 130 -27.66 3.46 -1.83
C ASN A 130 -26.63 4.16 -2.73
N GLY A 131 -25.59 3.44 -3.18
CA GLY A 131 -24.43 4.03 -3.83
C GLY A 131 -23.52 4.79 -2.86
N LEU A 132 -22.47 5.41 -3.41
CA LEU A 132 -21.53 6.25 -2.68
C LEU A 132 -21.84 7.71 -2.91
N ILE A 133 -21.85 8.48 -1.83
CA ILE A 133 -21.96 9.95 -1.90
C ILE A 133 -20.64 10.48 -2.47
N ILE A 134 -20.76 11.44 -3.38
CA ILE A 134 -19.65 12.27 -3.85
C ILE A 134 -19.63 13.51 -2.97
N TYR A 135 -18.51 13.75 -2.33
CA TYR A 135 -18.26 14.84 -1.41
C TYR A 135 -17.41 15.92 -2.06
N GLU A 136 -17.58 17.17 -1.64
CA GLU A 136 -16.74 18.28 -2.12
C GLU A 136 -15.31 18.19 -1.57
N ASP A 137 -15.13 17.60 -0.39
CA ASP A 137 -13.83 17.41 0.26
C ASP A 137 -13.78 16.04 0.97
N SER A 138 -12.59 15.56 1.34
CA SER A 138 -12.34 14.25 1.96
C SER A 138 -12.77 14.19 3.44
N THR A 139 -14.00 14.61 3.72
CA THR A 139 -14.64 14.61 5.04
C THR A 139 -16.14 14.43 4.90
N THR A 140 -16.75 13.68 5.82
CA THR A 140 -18.19 13.42 5.83
C THR A 140 -19.04 14.65 6.13
N ASN A 141 -18.43 15.75 6.60
CA ASN A 141 -19.11 17.01 6.89
C ASN A 141 -19.13 17.97 5.69
N SER A 142 -18.45 17.64 4.58
CA SER A 142 -18.42 18.48 3.40
C SER A 142 -19.74 18.38 2.61
N ARG A 143 -19.92 19.30 1.66
CA ARG A 143 -21.12 19.35 0.83
C ARG A 143 -21.26 18.07 0.00
N HIS A 144 -22.47 17.53 -0.05
CA HIS A 144 -22.81 16.44 -0.97
C HIS A 144 -22.99 16.99 -2.38
N LEU A 145 -22.22 16.46 -3.32
CA LEU A 145 -22.19 16.86 -4.71
C LEU A 145 -23.03 15.95 -5.62
N GLY A 146 -23.14 14.67 -5.26
CA GLY A 146 -23.85 13.67 -6.06
C GLY A 146 -23.79 12.27 -5.44
N ILE A 147 -24.24 11.28 -6.22
CA ILE A 147 -24.18 9.87 -5.83
C ILE A 147 -23.66 9.05 -7.01
N VAL A 148 -22.66 8.20 -6.76
CA VAL A 148 -22.26 7.12 -7.65
C VAL A 148 -23.09 5.88 -7.32
N LYS A 149 -23.88 5.40 -8.27
CA LYS A 149 -24.76 4.24 -8.02
C LYS A 149 -23.95 2.96 -7.80
N SER A 150 -24.54 2.04 -7.05
CA SER A 150 -24.03 0.69 -6.91
C SER A 150 -23.79 0.04 -8.29
N GLY A 151 -22.62 -0.60 -8.47
CA GLY A 151 -22.21 -1.21 -9.74
C GLY A 151 -21.70 -0.23 -10.80
N GLN A 152 -21.77 1.09 -10.58
CA GLN A 152 -21.25 2.09 -11.51
C GLN A 152 -19.72 2.19 -11.41
N ILE A 153 -19.10 2.49 -12.54
CA ILE A 153 -17.65 2.71 -12.65
C ILE A 153 -17.31 4.14 -12.18
N VAL A 154 -16.21 4.26 -11.45
CA VAL A 154 -15.58 5.53 -11.08
C VAL A 154 -14.22 5.64 -11.75
N GLN A 155 -13.84 6.87 -12.09
CA GLN A 155 -12.51 7.18 -12.59
C GLN A 155 -11.83 8.10 -11.59
N GLY A 156 -10.64 7.71 -11.12
CA GLY A 156 -9.80 8.53 -10.25
C GLY A 156 -9.33 9.83 -10.92
N GLU A 157 -8.97 10.81 -10.11
CA GLU A 157 -8.40 12.09 -10.60
C GLU A 157 -6.96 11.93 -11.11
N SER A 158 -6.16 11.07 -10.45
CA SER A 158 -4.74 10.87 -10.73
C SER A 158 -4.41 9.42 -11.10
N PHE A 159 -3.20 9.25 -11.64
CA PHE A 159 -2.52 7.95 -11.70
C PHE A 159 -1.10 8.09 -11.12
N PRO A 160 -0.68 7.20 -10.19
CA PRO A 160 -1.49 6.17 -9.54
C PRO A 160 -2.65 6.79 -8.73
N LEU A 161 -3.59 5.94 -8.32
CA LEU A 161 -4.73 6.41 -7.54
C LEU A 161 -4.28 6.68 -6.10
N MET A 162 -4.39 7.92 -5.65
CA MET A 162 -3.97 8.29 -4.31
C MET A 162 -5.09 8.01 -3.30
N ILE A 163 -4.77 7.24 -2.26
CA ILE A 163 -5.65 7.04 -1.10
C ILE A 163 -5.30 8.10 -0.06
N PHE A 164 -6.28 8.90 0.33
CA PHE A 164 -6.17 9.82 1.43
C PHE A 164 -6.86 9.24 2.66
N THR A 165 -6.09 8.85 3.67
CA THR A 165 -6.63 8.34 4.93
C THR A 165 -6.74 9.46 5.95
N THR A 166 -7.94 9.73 6.44
CA THR A 166 -8.15 10.75 7.48
C THR A 166 -7.81 10.20 8.87
N ASN A 167 -7.71 11.10 9.87
CA ASN A 167 -7.48 10.74 11.28
C ASN A 167 -8.55 9.79 11.86
N ASP A 168 -9.75 9.77 11.26
CA ASP A 168 -10.84 8.86 11.63
C ASP A 168 -10.72 7.47 10.98
N ASN A 169 -9.57 7.17 10.37
CA ASN A 169 -9.27 5.94 9.63
C ASN A 169 -10.22 5.69 8.46
N LEU A 170 -10.68 6.76 7.82
CA LEU A 170 -11.51 6.69 6.62
C LEU A 170 -10.63 6.87 5.39
N ASN A 171 -10.79 5.98 4.41
CA ASN A 171 -10.06 6.04 3.15
C ASN A 171 -10.89 6.78 2.11
N TRP A 172 -10.27 7.79 1.50
CA TRP A 172 -10.88 8.64 0.50
C TRP A 172 -10.10 8.59 -0.80
N VAL A 173 -10.81 8.71 -1.91
CA VAL A 173 -10.23 8.81 -3.24
C VAL A 173 -10.88 9.97 -3.97
N ALA A 174 -10.06 10.81 -4.59
CA ALA A 174 -10.51 11.83 -5.52
C ALA A 174 -10.86 11.20 -6.87
N ILE A 175 -12.04 11.54 -7.39
CA ILE A 175 -12.56 11.04 -8.65
C ILE A 175 -12.82 12.19 -9.62
N LYS A 176 -12.70 11.90 -10.91
CA LYS A 176 -13.04 12.80 -12.03
C LYS A 176 -14.37 12.43 -12.71
N SER A 177 -14.81 11.18 -12.58
CA SER A 177 -16.04 10.66 -13.19
C SER A 177 -16.76 9.71 -12.22
N PRO A 178 -18.11 9.77 -12.12
CA PRO A 178 -19.06 10.49 -12.98
C PRO A 178 -19.17 12.00 -12.74
N GLN A 179 -18.65 12.49 -11.62
CA GLN A 179 -18.57 13.89 -11.26
C GLN A 179 -17.33 14.08 -10.40
N GLU A 180 -16.67 15.22 -10.54
CA GLU A 180 -15.48 15.55 -9.75
C GLU A 180 -15.82 15.69 -8.26
N GLY A 181 -14.97 15.13 -7.41
CA GLY A 181 -15.10 15.18 -5.95
C GLY A 181 -14.45 13.98 -5.27
N TRP A 182 -14.81 13.75 -4.02
CA TRP A 182 -14.25 12.71 -3.17
C TRP A 182 -15.27 11.61 -2.87
N ILE A 183 -14.84 10.36 -2.89
CA ILE A 183 -15.66 9.22 -2.44
C ILE A 183 -14.98 8.50 -1.28
N LEU A 184 -15.80 8.01 -0.34
CA LEU A 184 -15.35 7.17 0.76
C LEU A 184 -15.22 5.72 0.29
N THR A 185 -13.99 5.23 0.14
CA THR A 185 -13.71 3.87 -0.36
C THR A 185 -13.73 2.80 0.74
N GLY A 186 -13.59 3.20 2.00
CA GLY A 186 -13.66 2.29 3.14
C GLY A 186 -12.90 2.84 4.34
N LYS A 187 -12.17 1.97 5.02
CA LYS A 187 -11.32 2.28 6.19
C LYS A 187 -9.88 1.80 5.97
N THR A 188 -8.96 2.22 6.83
CA THR A 188 -7.56 1.78 6.77
C THR A 188 -7.44 0.25 6.64
N GLY A 189 -6.83 -0.20 5.54
CA GLY A 189 -6.59 -1.62 5.22
C GLY A 189 -7.80 -2.39 4.63
N ILE A 190 -8.96 -1.74 4.49
CA ILE A 190 -10.18 -2.33 3.93
C ILE A 190 -10.91 -1.26 3.09
N ASN A 191 -10.89 -1.38 1.77
CA ASN A 191 -11.61 -0.50 0.85
C ASN A 191 -12.88 -1.20 0.35
N GLU A 192 -13.81 -1.54 1.26
CA GLU A 192 -14.98 -2.38 0.96
C GLU A 192 -16.05 -1.74 0.07
N ASN A 193 -15.97 -0.44 -0.20
CA ASN A 193 -16.99 0.26 -0.99
C ASN A 193 -16.72 0.23 -2.49
N VAL A 194 -15.48 -0.03 -2.89
CA VAL A 194 -15.07 -0.11 -4.29
C VAL A 194 -14.26 -1.38 -4.54
N SER A 195 -14.17 -1.80 -5.79
CA SER A 195 -13.26 -2.87 -6.19
C SER A 195 -12.77 -2.67 -7.62
N LEU A 196 -11.62 -3.26 -7.93
CA LEU A 196 -11.19 -3.44 -9.30
C LEU A 196 -12.27 -4.15 -10.11
N CYS A 197 -12.56 -3.63 -11.31
CA CYS A 197 -13.41 -4.31 -12.26
C CYS A 197 -12.79 -5.67 -12.58
N LYS A 198 -13.58 -6.75 -12.44
CA LYS A 198 -13.18 -8.05 -12.97
C LYS A 198 -13.17 -7.96 -14.50
N ASN A 199 -12.07 -8.38 -15.12
CA ASN A 199 -12.01 -8.65 -16.55
C ASN A 199 -12.98 -9.78 -16.92
#